data_AF-A0A7C2ZM22-F1
#
_entry.id   AF-A0A7C2ZM22-F1
#
_cell.length_a   1.000
_cell.length_b   1.000
_cell.length_c   1.000
_cell.angle_alpha   90.00
_cell.angle_beta   90.00
_cell.angle_gamma   90.00
#
_symmetry.space_group_name_H-M   'P 1'
#
loop_
_entity.id
_entity.type
_entity.pdbx_description
1 polymer ?
#
loop_
_entity_poly.entity_id
_entity_poly.type
_entity_poly.pdbx_seq_one_letter_code
_entity_poly.pdbx_strand_id
1 'polypeptide(L)'
;EWHYLVSIYRAAEPLRFYLYAIALPQRLPRIFIPLASDDRKAAVLDLQAVINRCYEVSAYDDVLDYRQNPPPPELSPPTMEWLDKLLKEKGLRPR
;
A
#
# COMPACT_ATOMS: atom_id res chain seq x y z
N GLU A 1 8.31 -5.48 10.45
CA GLU A 1 7.74 -4.12 10.64
C GLU A 1 6.61 -3.91 9.65
N TRP A 2 5.52 -3.25 10.07
CA TRP A 2 4.40 -2.87 9.20
C TRP A 2 4.33 -1.34 9.15
N HIS A 3 3.90 -0.81 8.01
CA HIS A 3 3.93 0.62 7.70
C HIS A 3 2.52 1.15 7.43
N TYR A 4 1.67 0.32 6.83
CA TYR A 4 0.29 0.67 6.51
C TYR A 4 -0.66 -0.37 7.07
N LEU A 5 -1.88 0.08 7.35
CA LEU A 5 -2.97 -0.73 7.82
C LEU A 5 -4.17 -0.54 6.90
N VAL A 6 -4.80 -1.63 6.53
CA VAL A 6 -6.12 -1.62 5.92
C VAL A 6 -7.11 -2.21 6.92
N SER A 7 -8.13 -1.43 7.26
CA SER A 7 -9.20 -1.87 8.15
C SER A 7 -10.49 -2.03 7.36
N ILE A 8 -11.19 -3.14 7.60
CA ILE A 8 -12.52 -3.38 7.03
C ILE A 8 -13.50 -3.52 8.18
N TYR A 9 -14.45 -2.60 8.20
CA TYR A 9 -15.55 -2.57 9.15
C TYR A 9 -16.84 -3.03 8.48
N ARG A 10 -17.62 -3.87 9.17
CA ARG A 10 -18.93 -4.33 8.72
C ARG A 10 -20.01 -3.81 9.66
N ALA A 11 -20.96 -3.03 9.14
CA ALA A 11 -22.07 -2.53 9.95
C ALA A 11 -22.91 -3.64 10.59
N ALA A 12 -23.06 -4.79 9.90
CA ALA A 12 -23.77 -5.97 10.42
C ALA A 12 -23.02 -6.70 11.56
N GLU A 13 -21.72 -6.47 11.72
CA GLU A 13 -20.89 -7.07 12.77
C GLU A 13 -20.10 -5.98 13.51
N PRO A 14 -20.75 -5.08 14.27
CA PRO A 14 -20.16 -3.83 14.73
C PRO A 14 -18.99 -3.99 15.73
N LEU A 15 -18.82 -5.19 16.30
CA LEU A 15 -17.72 -5.52 17.21
C LEU A 15 -16.57 -6.28 16.52
N ARG A 16 -16.61 -6.44 15.20
CA ARG A 16 -15.60 -7.13 14.41
C ARG A 16 -15.06 -6.25 13.31
N PHE A 17 -13.75 -6.29 13.17
CA PHE A 17 -13.03 -5.65 12.08
C PHE A 17 -11.94 -6.59 11.58
N TYR A 18 -11.65 -6.50 10.29
CA TYR A 18 -10.48 -7.14 9.69
C TYR A 18 -9.38 -6.12 9.57
N LEU A 19 -8.17 -6.47 10.01
CA LEU A 19 -7.01 -5.59 9.94
C LEU A 19 -5.89 -6.29 9.17
N TYR A 20 -5.43 -5.66 8.10
CA TYR A 20 -4.31 -6.13 7.29
C TYR A 20 -3.12 -5.21 7.54
N ALA A 21 -2.11 -5.74 8.23
CA ALA A 21 -0.82 -5.07 8.39
C ALA A 21 0.04 -5.30 7.16
N ILE A 22 0.56 -4.21 6.59
CA ILE A 22 1.28 -4.22 5.32
C ILE A 22 2.64 -3.59 5.53
N ALA A 23 3.69 -4.34 5.17
CA ALA A 23 5.03 -3.80 5.13
C ALA A 23 5.28 -3.11 3.77
N LEU A 24 6.03 -2.00 3.74
CA LEU A 24 6.35 -1.27 2.52
C LEU A 24 6.97 -2.16 1.41
N PRO A 25 7.83 -3.15 1.71
CA PRO A 25 8.37 -4.04 0.69
C PRO A 25 7.37 -5.04 0.10
N GLN A 26 6.18 -5.14 0.67
CA GLN A 26 5.16 -6.09 0.23
C GLN A 26 4.25 -5.43 -0.80
N ARG A 27 3.89 -6.19 -1.85
CA ARG A 27 2.78 -5.81 -2.72
C ARG A 27 1.51 -5.65 -1.88
N LEU A 28 0.72 -4.61 -2.16
CA LEU A 28 -0.57 -4.43 -1.49
C LEU A 28 -1.46 -5.68 -1.70
N PRO A 29 -2.15 -6.14 -0.65
CA PRO A 29 -2.91 -7.38 -0.71
C PRO A 29 -4.19 -7.22 -1.53
N ARG A 30 -4.70 -8.34 -2.04
CA ARG A 30 -6.08 -8.44 -2.49
C ARG A 30 -6.97 -8.65 -1.27
N ILE A 31 -7.94 -7.77 -1.05
CA ILE A 31 -8.80 -7.79 0.14
C ILE A 31 -10.24 -8.10 -0.25
N PHE A 32 -10.99 -8.73 0.65
CA PHE A 32 -12.41 -8.98 0.45
C PHE A 32 -13.21 -7.76 0.90
N ILE A 33 -14.09 -7.26 0.04
CA ILE A 33 -15.01 -6.17 0.37
C ILE A 33 -16.42 -6.77 0.50
N PRO A 34 -17.05 -6.71 1.68
CA PRO A 34 -18.42 -7.16 1.85
C PRO A 34 -19.36 -6.13 1.21
N LEU A 35 -20.05 -6.51 0.13
CA LEU A 35 -21.02 -5.62 -0.53
C LEU A 35 -22.42 -5.75 0.07
N ALA A 36 -22.75 -6.91 0.66
CA ALA A 36 -23.99 -7.16 1.38
C ALA A 36 -23.74 -7.84 2.75
N SER A 37 -24.77 -7.86 3.59
CA SER A 37 -24.70 -8.41 4.95
C SER A 37 -24.54 -9.93 4.98
N ASP A 38 -25.21 -10.63 4.08
CA ASP A 38 -25.14 -12.09 3.88
C ASP A 38 -23.97 -12.52 3.00
N ASP A 39 -23.35 -11.58 2.32
CA ASP A 39 -22.23 -11.82 1.42
C ASP A 39 -20.92 -12.05 2.19
N ARG A 40 -20.64 -13.32 2.44
CA ARG A 40 -19.36 -13.78 2.98
C ARG A 40 -18.36 -13.94 1.82
N LYS A 41 -17.82 -12.82 1.33
CA LYS A 41 -16.64 -12.69 0.42
C LYS A 41 -16.90 -12.57 -1.10
N ALA A 42 -17.98 -11.99 -1.61
CA ALA A 42 -18.23 -11.99 -3.07
C ALA A 42 -17.33 -11.04 -3.89
N ALA A 43 -16.84 -9.93 -3.33
CA ALA A 43 -15.97 -9.01 -4.06
C ALA A 43 -14.53 -9.02 -3.54
N VAL A 44 -13.56 -9.21 -4.43
CA VAL A 44 -12.13 -9.08 -4.15
C VAL A 44 -11.62 -7.79 -4.79
N LEU A 45 -11.15 -6.86 -3.98
CA LEU A 45 -10.49 -5.63 -4.43
C LEU A 45 -8.99 -5.86 -4.50
N ASP A 46 -8.39 -5.65 -5.67
CA ASP A 46 -6.94 -5.60 -5.82
C ASP A 46 -6.44 -4.19 -5.51
N LEU A 47 -6.01 -3.98 -4.26
CA LEU A 47 -5.54 -2.67 -3.79
C LEU A 47 -4.34 -2.16 -4.60
N GLN A 48 -3.44 -3.04 -5.03
CA GLN A 48 -2.28 -2.63 -5.80
C GLN A 48 -2.72 -2.03 -7.14
N ALA A 49 -3.68 -2.68 -7.83
CA ALA A 49 -4.17 -2.18 -9.10
C ALA A 49 -4.85 -0.81 -8.97
N VAL A 50 -5.62 -0.60 -7.89
CA VAL A 50 -6.25 0.69 -7.61
C VAL A 50 -5.21 1.78 -7.39
N ILE A 51 -4.23 1.54 -6.51
CA ILE A 51 -3.20 2.54 -6.20
C ILE A 51 -2.32 2.83 -7.41
N ASN A 52 -1.93 1.80 -8.18
CA ASN A 52 -1.19 1.99 -9.43
C ASN A 52 -1.98 2.89 -10.40
N ARG A 53 -3.29 2.64 -10.55
CA ARG A 53 -4.12 3.46 -11.43
C ARG A 53 -4.20 4.91 -10.96
N CYS A 54 -4.38 5.16 -9.67
CA CYS A 54 -4.35 6.52 -9.11
C CYS A 54 -2.99 7.18 -9.36
N TYR A 55 -1.91 6.41 -9.22
CA TYR A 55 -0.56 6.89 -9.39
C TYR A 55 -0.28 7.35 -10.83
N GLU A 56 -0.65 6.51 -11.81
CA GLU A 56 -0.52 6.79 -13.23
C GLU A 56 -1.38 7.99 -13.68
N VAL A 57 -2.66 8.02 -13.29
CA VAL A 57 -3.59 9.09 -13.72
C VAL A 57 -3.18 10.45 -13.17
N SER A 58 -2.55 10.48 -12.00
CA SER A 58 -2.12 11.72 -11.35
C SER A 58 -0.73 12.16 -11.81
N ALA A 59 -0.06 11.37 -12.68
CA ALA A 59 1.30 11.61 -13.17
C ALA A 59 2.30 11.91 -12.03
N TYR A 60 2.22 11.17 -10.93
CA TYR A 60 3.10 11.43 -9.77
C TYR A 60 4.59 11.28 -10.09
N ASP A 61 4.95 10.51 -11.11
CA ASP A 61 6.32 10.42 -11.62
C ASP A 61 6.90 11.79 -12.02
N ASP A 62 6.05 12.73 -12.44
CA ASP A 62 6.48 14.08 -12.88
C ASP A 62 6.61 15.06 -11.70
N VAL A 63 6.00 14.76 -10.56
CA VAL A 63 5.87 15.69 -9.41
C VAL A 63 6.76 15.25 -8.23
N LEU A 64 6.97 13.96 -8.05
CA LEU A 64 7.69 13.43 -6.89
C LEU A 64 9.20 13.35 -7.15
N ASP A 65 9.99 13.99 -6.28
CA ASP A 65 11.44 13.88 -6.32
C ASP A 65 11.93 12.66 -5.52
N TYR A 66 12.08 11.53 -6.21
CA TYR A 66 12.54 10.26 -5.64
C TYR A 66 13.99 10.26 -5.14
N ARG A 67 14.77 11.32 -5.38
CA ARG A 67 16.13 11.46 -4.85
C ARG A 67 16.12 11.85 -3.38
N GLN A 68 15.02 12.43 -2.90
CA GLN A 68 14.87 12.81 -1.50
C GLN A 68 14.54 11.59 -0.65
N ASN A 69 14.87 11.65 0.64
CA ASN A 69 14.43 10.65 1.59
C ASN A 69 12.91 10.71 1.76
N PRO A 70 12.25 9.57 2.07
CA PRO A 70 10.82 9.56 2.35
C PRO A 70 10.50 10.53 3.51
N PRO A 71 9.32 11.17 3.49
CA PRO A 71 8.90 12.02 4.59
C PRO A 71 8.78 11.22 5.90
N PRO A 72 8.83 11.89 7.07
CA PRO A 72 8.64 11.22 8.36
C PRO A 72 7.32 10.42 8.44
N PRO A 73 7.26 9.35 9.25
CA PRO A 73 8.30 8.87 10.17
C PRO A 73 9.48 8.19 9.47
N GLU A 74 10.63 8.16 10.14
CA GLU A 74 11.82 7.47 9.64
C GLU A 74 11.53 5.98 9.44
N LEU A 75 11.95 5.46 8.29
CA LEU A 75 11.91 4.03 8.02
C LEU A 75 13.11 3.35 8.69
N SER A 76 12.93 2.10 9.12
CA SER A 76 14.04 1.32 9.64
C SER A 76 15.18 1.15 8.62
N PRO A 77 16.44 0.96 9.07
CA PRO A 77 17.57 0.81 8.17
C PRO A 77 17.38 -0.29 7.10
N PRO A 78 16.86 -1.50 7.41
CA PRO A 78 16.60 -2.52 6.39
C PRO A 78 15.58 -2.09 5.34
N THR A 79 14.56 -1.34 5.73
CA THR A 79 13.53 -0.85 4.80
C THR A 79 14.10 0.27 3.91
N MET A 80 14.93 1.15 4.46
CA MET A 80 15.65 2.17 3.67
C MET A 80 16.61 1.55 2.65
N GLU A 81 17.35 0.51 3.01
CA GLU A 81 18.23 -0.22 2.08
C GLU A 81 17.44 -0.87 0.94
N TRP A 82 16.30 -1.51 1.26
CA TRP A 82 15.39 -2.06 0.24
C TRP A 82 14.86 -0.98 -0.70
N LEU A 83 14.42 0.16 -0.16
CA LEU A 83 13.89 1.28 -0.92
C LEU A 83 14.94 1.86 -1.86
N ASP A 84 16.15 2.12 -1.35
CA ASP A 84 17.25 2.67 -2.14
C ASP A 84 17.63 1.75 -3.30
N LYS A 85 17.75 0.44 -3.04
CA LYS A 85 18.00 -0.57 -4.08
C LYS A 85 16.91 -0.56 -5.15
N LEU A 86 15.63 -0.55 -4.74
CA LEU A 86 14.51 -0.54 -5.67
C LEU A 86 14.51 0.72 -6.56
N LEU A 87 14.73 1.90 -5.98
CA LEU A 87 14.73 3.16 -6.72
C LEU A 87 15.92 3.24 -7.70
N LYS A 88 17.08 2.71 -7.33
CA LYS A 88 18.24 2.59 -8.23
C LYS A 88 17.99 1.63 -9.39
N GLU A 89 17.37 0.48 -9.13
CA GLU A 89 16.96 -0.48 -10.19
C GLU A 89 15.97 0.15 -11.17
N LYS A 90 15.12 1.07 -10.70
CA LYS A 90 14.17 1.84 -11.52
C LYS A 90 14.78 3.09 -12.17
N GLY A 91 16.05 3.41 -11.89
CA GLY A 91 16.72 4.60 -12.43
C GLY A 91 16.25 5.93 -11.81
N LEU A 92 15.51 5.88 -10.71
CA LEU A 92 14.97 7.05 -9.99
C LEU A 92 15.97 7.63 -8.99
N ARG A 93 17.06 6.90 -8.70
CA ARG A 93 18.20 7.35 -7.91
C ARG A 93 19.51 7.01 -8.62
N PRO A 94 20.57 7.82 -8.43
CA PRO A 94 21.90 7.51 -8.96
C PRO A 94 22.40 6.20 -8.34
N ARG A 95 23.14 5.39 -9.12
CA ARG A 95 23.68 4.10 -8.67
C ARG A 95 24.67 4.25 -7.51
#